data_AF-A0A4S2IWD2-F1
#
_entry.id   AF-A0A4S2IWD2-F1
#
_cell.length_a   1.000
_cell.length_b   1.000
_cell.length_c   1.000
_cell.angle_alpha   90.00
_cell.angle_beta   90.00
_cell.angle_gamma   90.00
#
_symmetry.space_group_name_H-M   'P 1'
#
loop_
_entity.id
_entity.type
_entity.pdbx_description
1 polymer ?
#
loop_
_entity_poly.entity_id
_entity_poly.type
_entity_poly.pdbx_seq_one_letter_code
_entity_poly.pdbx_strand_id
1 'polypeptide(L)' 'MSVDSTVVRAHQHAAKALKKGATGRRKPADHALGRSRRGLSTKAHLASDGRARLLPFTVTTGQAGDAPAFER' A
#
# COMPACT_ATOMS: atom_id res chain seq x y z
N MET A 1 4.63 -8.70 20.55
CA MET A 1 4.09 -8.52 19.19
C MET A 1 4.94 -7.45 18.53
N SER A 2 5.43 -7.69 17.32
CA SER A 2 6.24 -6.71 16.58
C SER A 2 5.45 -6.18 15.40
N VAL A 3 5.70 -4.94 14.99
CA VAL A 3 5.09 -4.32 13.80
C VAL A 3 6.19 -3.81 12.89
N ASP A 4 5.98 -3.92 11.58
CA ASP A 4 6.86 -3.34 10.56
C ASP A 4 6.05 -2.97 9.32
N SER A 5 6.61 -2.13 8.46
CA SER A 5 5.98 -1.74 7.19
C SER A 5 7.00 -1.68 6.06
N THR A 6 6.58 -2.10 4.87
CA THR A 6 7.43 -2.05 3.67
C THR A 6 6.73 -1.38 2.50
N VAL A 7 7.50 -0.65 1.69
CA VAL A 7 7.01 0.03 0.49
C VAL A 7 7.39 -0.80 -0.74
N VAL A 8 6.38 -1.28 -1.47
CA VAL A 8 6.54 -2.10 -2.67
C VAL A 8 6.29 -1.26 -3.91
N ARG A 9 7.18 -1.37 -4.90
CA ARG A 9 7.04 -0.66 -6.18
C ARG A 9 5.96 -1.29 -7.04
N ALA A 10 5.10 -0.46 -7.62
CA ALA A 10 4.12 -0.91 -8.58
C ALA A 10 4.81 -1.33 -9.88
N HIS A 11 4.47 -2.52 -10.38
CA HIS A 11 4.87 -2.94 -11.71
C HIS A 11 4.26 -2.01 -12.77
N GLN A 12 4.93 -1.83 -13.89
CA GLN A 12 4.48 -0.92 -14.96
C GLN A 12 3.07 -1.22 -15.46
N HIS A 13 2.64 -2.50 -15.48
CA HIS A 13 1.28 -2.86 -15.89
C HIS A 13 0.23 -2.48 -14.85
N ALA A 14 0.55 -2.57 -13.55
CA ALA A 14 -0.31 -2.07 -12.47
C ALA A 14 -0.36 -0.53 -12.47
N ALA A 15 0.78 0.12 -12.75
CA ALA A 15 0.90 1.57 -12.83
C ALA A 15 0.14 2.19 -14.01
N LYS A 16 -0.03 1.45 -15.12
CA LYS A 16 -0.68 1.93 -16.35
C LYS A 16 -2.22 2.01 -16.26
N ALA A 17 -2.84 1.48 -15.20
CA ALA A 17 -4.25 1.74 -14.91
C ALA A 17 -4.55 3.25 -14.70
N LEU A 18 -3.52 4.05 -14.46
CA LEU A 18 -3.56 5.52 -14.33
C LEU A 18 -3.40 6.27 -15.66
N LYS A 19 -3.73 5.66 -16.82
CA LYS A 19 -3.58 6.33 -18.12
C LYS A 19 -4.36 7.66 -18.17
N LYS A 20 -3.62 8.72 -18.50
CA LYS A 20 -4.09 10.08 -18.76
C LYS A 20 -5.12 10.03 -19.90
N GLY A 21 -6.39 10.30 -19.58
CA GLY A 21 -7.50 10.26 -20.55
C GLY A 21 -8.74 9.48 -20.13
N ALA A 22 -8.72 8.74 -19.01
CA ALA A 22 -9.93 8.14 -18.45
C ALA A 22 -10.78 9.20 -17.69
N THR A 23 -11.20 10.25 -18.38
CA THR A 23 -12.21 11.20 -17.89
C THR A 23 -13.56 10.48 -17.84
N GLY A 24 -13.80 9.71 -16.78
CA GLY A 24 -15.12 9.09 -16.57
C GLY A 24 -15.16 7.87 -15.67
N ARG A 25 -14.06 7.14 -15.46
CA ARG A 25 -14.01 6.05 -14.47
C ARG A 25 -13.26 6.53 -13.24
N ARG A 26 -14.01 6.94 -12.21
CA ARG A 26 -13.48 7.23 -10.88
C ARG A 26 -12.67 6.00 -10.44
N LYS A 27 -11.38 6.21 -10.16
CA LYS A 27 -10.45 5.15 -9.71
C LYS A 27 -11.09 4.46 -8.47
N PRO A 28 -11.19 3.12 -8.41
CA PRO A 28 -11.70 2.44 -7.22
C PRO A 28 -10.91 2.89 -5.99
N ALA A 29 -11.54 3.30 -4.89
CA ALA A 29 -10.81 3.92 -3.77
C ALA A 29 -9.81 2.97 -3.07
N ASP A 30 -9.88 1.67 -3.36
CA ASP A 30 -9.35 0.54 -2.61
C ASP A 30 -8.15 -0.17 -3.29
N HIS A 31 -7.64 0.29 -4.43
CA HIS A 31 -6.52 -0.36 -5.13
C HIS A 31 -5.15 -0.24 -4.45
N ALA A 32 -5.05 0.47 -3.32
CA ALA A 32 -3.82 0.76 -2.56
C ALA A 32 -2.59 1.30 -3.34
N LEU A 33 -2.77 1.78 -4.58
CA LEU A 33 -1.73 2.44 -5.38
C LEU A 33 -1.62 3.93 -5.03
N GLY A 34 -0.46 4.32 -4.52
CA GLY A 34 -0.07 5.68 -4.17
C GLY A 34 1.21 6.17 -4.85
N ARG A 35 1.68 7.36 -4.47
CA ARG A 35 2.90 7.99 -4.99
C ARG A 35 3.95 8.02 -3.90
N SER A 36 5.19 7.65 -4.21
CA SER A 36 6.35 7.83 -3.34
C SER A 36 7.49 8.48 -4.14
N ARG A 37 8.60 8.83 -3.48
CA ARG A 37 9.74 9.55 -4.09
C ARG A 37 10.22 8.93 -5.41
N ARG A 38 10.13 7.60 -5.53
CA ARG A 38 10.62 6.87 -6.71
C ARG A 38 9.53 6.47 -7.72
N GLY A 39 8.29 6.92 -7.56
CA GLY A 39 7.19 6.62 -8.48
C GLY A 39 5.98 5.99 -7.80
N LEU A 40 5.24 5.15 -8.53
CA LEU A 40 4.04 4.49 -8.00
C LEU A 40 4.40 3.32 -7.08
N SER A 41 3.71 3.24 -5.95
CA SER A 41 3.98 2.24 -4.92
C SER A 41 2.77 1.99 -4.02
N THR A 42 2.89 0.94 -3.24
CA THR A 42 1.94 0.50 -2.21
C THR A 42 2.72 0.25 -0.92
N LYS A 43 2.07 0.39 0.24
CA LYS A 43 2.68 0.06 1.52
C LYS A 43 1.94 -1.11 2.17
N ALA A 44 2.69 -2.09 2.66
CA ALA A 44 2.17 -3.22 3.42
C ALA A 44 2.56 -3.07 4.89
N HIS A 45 1.57 -3.10 5.77
CA HIS A 45 1.70 -2.99 7.23
C HIS A 45 1.49 -4.38 7.85
N LEU A 46 2.51 -4.87 8.55
CA LEU A 46 2.60 -6.25 8.99
C LEU A 46 2.77 -6.29 10.50
N ALA A 47 2.21 -7.32 11.13
CA ALA A 47 2.45 -7.62 12.55
C ALA A 47 2.83 -9.08 12.72
N SER A 48 3.60 -9.38 13.77
CA SER A 48 3.99 -10.75 14.12
C SER A 48 3.81 -11.06 15.61
N ASP A 49 3.44 -12.31 15.89
CA ASP A 49 3.34 -12.82 17.25
C ASP A 49 4.73 -13.18 17.84
N GLY A 50 4.75 -13.64 19.10
CA GLY A 50 6.00 -14.02 19.79
C GLY A 50 6.71 -15.26 19.19
N ARG A 51 6.15 -15.89 18.17
CA ARG A 51 6.72 -17.04 17.45
C ARG A 51 7.10 -16.69 16.01
N ALA A 52 7.20 -15.39 15.69
CA ALA A 52 7.49 -14.87 14.35
C ALA A 52 6.46 -15.28 13.29
N ARG A 53 5.23 -15.62 13.69
CA ARG A 53 4.14 -15.89 12.73
C ARG A 53 3.51 -14.58 12.30
N LEU A 54 3.36 -14.43 11.00
CA LEU A 54 2.70 -13.29 10.39
C LEU A 54 1.21 -13.29 10.73
N LEU A 55 0.74 -12.17 11.25
CA LEU A 55 -0.67 -11.88 11.43
C LEU A 55 -1.22 -11.24 10.14
N PRO A 56 -2.56 -11.17 9.97
CA PRO A 56 -3.16 -10.46 8.84
C PRO A 56 -2.58 -9.07 8.67
N PHE A 57 -2.34 -8.67 7.42
CA PHE A 57 -1.67 -7.42 7.08
C PHE A 57 -2.63 -6.48 6.35
N THR A 58 -2.36 -5.18 6.48
CA THR A 58 -3.14 -4.13 5.81
C THR A 58 -2.31 -3.50 4.71
N VAL A 59 -2.95 -3.14 3.62
CA VAL A 59 -2.30 -2.53 2.46
C VAL A 59 -2.88 -1.15 2.23
N THR A 60 -2.00 -0.15 2.13
CA THR A 60 -2.36 1.25 1.96
C THR A 60 -1.61 1.87 0.78
N THR A 61 -2.03 3.07 0.39
CA THR A 61 -1.31 3.85 -0.63
C THR A 61 0.13 4.11 -0.20
N GLY A 62 1.09 4.04 -1.14
CA GLY A 62 2.52 4.07 -0.82
C GLY A 62 3.08 5.25 -0.02
N GLN A 63 2.38 6.39 0.06
CA GLN A 63 2.73 7.53 0.92
C GLN A 63 2.12 7.50 2.33
N ALA A 64 1.27 6.52 2.64
CA ALA A 64 0.60 6.44 3.94
C ALA A 64 1.63 6.28 5.07
N GLY A 65 1.35 6.90 6.22
CA GLY A 65 2.13 6.71 7.45
C GLY A 65 1.85 5.37 8.11
N ASP A 66 2.72 4.96 9.03
CA ASP A 66 2.59 3.67 9.71
C ASP A 66 1.64 3.75 10.90
N ALA A 67 1.70 4.82 11.70
CA ALA A 67 0.85 4.98 12.89
C ALA A 67 -0.66 4.78 12.62
N PRO A 68 -1.27 5.42 11.60
CA PRO A 68 -2.71 5.24 11.33
C PRO A 68 -3.11 3.81 10.93
N ALA A 69 -2.16 2.97 10.49
CA ALA A 69 -2.43 1.58 10.13
C ALA A 69 -2.48 0.65 11.35
N PHE A 70 -2.02 1.12 12.51
CA PHE A 70 -1.94 0.35 13.76
C PHE A 70 -2.78 0.96 14.91
N GLU A 71 -3.51 2.06 14.67
CA GLU A 71 -4.36 2.76 15.65
C GLU A 71 -5.69 2.05 15.95
N ARG A 72 -5.67 0.76 16.32
CA ARG A 72 -6.90 0.02 16.71
C ARG A 72 -6.95 -0.33 18.19
#